data_AF-A0A8J5VQC3-F1
#
_entry.id   AF-A0A8J5VQC3-F1
#
_cell.length_a   1.000
_cell.length_b   1.000
_cell.length_c   1.000
_cell.angle_alpha   90.00
_cell.angle_beta   90.00
_cell.angle_gamma   90.00
#
_symmetry.space_group_name_H-M   'P 1'
#
loop_
_entity.id
_entity.type
_entity.pdbx_description
1 polymer ?
#
loop_
_entity_poly.entity_id
_entity_poly.type
_entity_poly.pdbx_seq_one_letter_code
_entity_poly.pdbx_strand_id
1 'polypeptide(L)'
;MTGLWNDVRFGRILEMMAFEDMFQFQFTDTAGEVSYMFRNYDCSPMSRLLNVSGVIQHMVWDHTTRTWINFWSGPRDQCDNYNRCSAFDICNYNVVDATVCRSIRGFASRSPTEWHMRNTSDGCACGTPLQCGGDGDGDGFYILHDVKLPEIHGCSVAVASMLEECDQRCLSNCSCMAYAGADIHD
;
A
#
# COMPACT_ATOMS: atom_id res chain seq x y z
N MET A 1 3.15 6.72 4.91
CA MET A 1 3.90 5.45 5.01
C MET A 1 4.17 4.89 3.61
N THR A 2 5.43 4.55 3.33
CA THR A 2 5.98 4.10 2.03
C THR A 2 5.38 2.78 1.51
N GLY A 3 4.73 2.01 2.38
CA GLY A 3 4.10 0.72 2.04
C GLY A 3 5.03 -0.46 2.31
N LEU A 4 4.53 -1.67 2.07
CA LEU A 4 5.29 -2.90 2.21
C LEU A 4 6.35 -3.01 1.11
N TRP A 5 7.43 -3.71 1.42
CA TRP A 5 8.41 -4.15 0.44
C TRP A 5 7.84 -5.31 -0.36
N ASN A 6 7.97 -5.27 -1.69
CA ASN A 6 7.44 -6.28 -2.62
C ASN A 6 8.56 -6.97 -3.42
N ASP A 7 9.68 -7.25 -2.75
CA ASP A 7 10.93 -7.81 -3.31
C ASP A 7 11.70 -6.91 -4.29
N VAL A 8 11.05 -5.88 -4.84
CA VAL A 8 11.66 -4.95 -5.79
C VAL A 8 11.72 -3.52 -5.24
N ARG A 9 10.68 -3.08 -4.55
CA ARG A 9 10.54 -1.70 -4.05
C ARG A 9 9.57 -1.61 -2.87
N PHE A 10 9.51 -0.44 -2.25
CA PHE A 10 8.32 -0.09 -1.47
C PHE A 10 7.17 0.21 -2.43
N GLY A 11 5.99 -0.38 -2.20
CA GLY A 11 4.89 -0.37 -3.16
C GLY A 11 4.44 1.02 -3.68
N ARG A 12 4.67 2.09 -2.91
CA ARG A 12 4.28 3.47 -3.29
C ARG A 12 5.44 4.33 -3.83
N ILE A 13 6.64 3.78 -3.94
CA ILE A 13 7.82 4.47 -4.47
C ILE A 13 8.20 3.86 -5.83
N LEU A 14 7.44 4.20 -6.87
CA LEU A 14 7.66 3.72 -8.24
C LEU A 14 9.03 4.13 -8.79
N GLU A 15 9.54 5.26 -8.33
CA GLU A 15 10.83 5.84 -8.69
C GLU A 15 12.01 4.92 -8.35
N MET A 16 11.85 3.98 -7.41
CA MET A 16 12.89 2.97 -7.14
C MET A 16 13.15 2.08 -8.37
N MET A 17 12.12 1.76 -9.17
CA MET A 17 12.32 1.02 -10.43
C MET A 17 12.87 1.92 -11.53
N ALA A 18 12.45 3.18 -11.57
CA ALA A 18 12.91 4.12 -12.60
C ALA A 18 14.43 4.39 -12.54
N PHE A 19 15.07 4.08 -11.40
CA PHE A 19 16.49 4.32 -11.14
C PHE A 19 17.25 3.03 -10.77
N GLU A 20 16.73 1.87 -11.15
CA GLU A 20 17.35 0.56 -10.89
C GLU A 20 18.68 0.36 -11.65
N ASP A 21 18.95 1.20 -12.65
CA ASP A 21 20.20 1.24 -13.40
C ASP A 21 21.32 2.01 -12.67
N MET A 22 20.95 2.87 -11.72
CA MET A 22 21.87 3.66 -10.91
C MET A 22 22.01 3.14 -9.47
N PHE A 23 20.96 2.53 -8.94
CA PHE A 23 20.91 2.13 -7.55
C PHE A 23 20.42 0.69 -7.40
N GLN A 24 21.14 -0.08 -6.59
CA GLN A 24 20.66 -1.34 -6.05
C GLN A 24 19.99 -1.08 -4.70
N PHE A 25 18.73 -1.49 -4.56
CA PHE A 25 17.97 -1.41 -3.31
C PHE A 25 17.90 -2.77 -2.64
N GLN A 26 18.08 -2.83 -1.33
CA GLN A 26 18.00 -4.07 -0.56
C GLN A 26 17.22 -3.85 0.73
N PHE A 27 16.26 -4.74 0.97
CA PHE A 27 15.52 -4.82 2.22
C PHE A 27 15.85 -6.15 2.90
N THR A 28 16.18 -6.08 4.18
CA THR A 28 16.46 -7.23 5.02
C THR A 28 15.37 -7.32 6.06
N ASP A 29 14.64 -8.44 6.09
CA ASP A 29 13.69 -8.78 7.14
C ASP A 29 14.07 -10.14 7.72
N THR A 30 14.79 -10.10 8.84
CA THR A 30 15.24 -11.28 9.56
C THR A 30 14.89 -11.12 11.04
N ALA A 31 14.94 -12.22 11.80
CA ALA A 31 14.69 -12.18 13.24
C ALA A 31 15.64 -11.26 14.03
N GLY A 32 16.83 -10.97 13.48
CA GLY A 32 17.85 -10.12 14.13
C GLY A 32 17.92 -8.68 13.60
N GLU A 33 17.36 -8.42 12.41
CA GLU A 33 17.49 -7.14 11.74
C GLU A 33 16.34 -6.91 10.77
N VAL A 34 15.74 -5.73 10.87
CA VAL A 34 14.87 -5.16 9.84
C VAL A 34 15.53 -3.88 9.35
N SER A 35 16.05 -3.90 8.13
CA SER A 35 16.80 -2.77 7.58
C SER A 35 16.55 -2.57 6.10
N TYR A 36 16.75 -1.33 5.67
CA TYR A 36 16.74 -0.93 4.27
C TYR A 36 18.09 -0.28 3.96
N MET A 37 18.70 -0.69 2.86
CA MET A 37 19.94 -0.12 2.35
C MET A 37 19.86 0.11 0.84
N PHE A 38 20.73 0.97 0.35
CA PHE A 38 20.94 1.15 -1.08
C PHE A 38 22.43 1.21 -1.38
N ARG A 39 22.79 0.83 -2.61
CA ARG A 39 24.14 0.89 -3.13
C ARG A 39 24.12 1.57 -4.49
N ASN A 40 25.08 2.45 -4.73
CA ASN A 40 25.27 3.07 -6.04
C ASN A 40 26.09 2.12 -6.93
N TYR A 41 25.70 1.97 -8.19
CA TYR A 41 26.53 1.27 -9.16
C TYR A 41 27.77 2.09 -9.53
N ASP A 42 28.72 1.42 -10.17
CA ASP A 42 29.92 2.08 -10.66
C ASP A 42 29.53 3.18 -11.65
N CYS A 43 30.22 4.32 -11.56
CA CYS A 43 29.93 5.52 -12.35
C CYS A 43 28.57 6.20 -12.07
N SER A 44 27.73 5.70 -11.17
CA SER A 44 26.55 6.42 -10.73
C SER A 44 26.93 7.65 -9.89
N PRO A 45 26.15 8.74 -9.94
CA PRO A 45 26.46 9.93 -9.13
C PRO A 45 26.39 9.62 -7.64
N MET A 46 27.06 10.45 -6.84
CA MET A 46 26.94 10.37 -5.38
C MET A 46 25.49 10.59 -4.97
N SER A 47 24.99 9.78 -4.04
CA SER A 47 23.62 9.92 -3.52
C SER A 47 23.59 9.76 -2.00
N ARG A 48 22.50 10.22 -1.38
CA ARG A 48 22.25 10.13 0.05
C ARG A 48 20.77 9.97 0.34
N LEU A 49 20.46 9.23 1.40
CA LEU A 49 19.12 9.18 1.97
C LEU A 49 19.05 10.12 3.17
N LEU A 50 18.05 11.00 3.21
CA LEU A 50 17.78 11.87 4.34
C LEU A 50 16.39 11.56 4.91
N ASN A 51 16.26 11.67 6.22
CA ASN A 51 14.96 11.75 6.88
C ASN A 51 14.86 13.14 7.53
N VAL A 52 14.01 13.99 6.96
CA VAL A 52 13.77 15.34 7.47
C VAL A 52 12.32 15.42 7.90
N SER A 53 12.09 15.48 9.22
CA SER A 53 10.75 15.60 9.81
C SER A 53 9.76 14.51 9.37
N GLY A 54 10.23 13.27 9.20
CA GLY A 54 9.39 12.14 8.79
C GLY A 54 9.19 12.01 7.28
N VAL A 55 9.83 12.86 6.48
CA VAL A 55 9.90 12.72 5.02
C VAL A 55 11.24 12.13 4.66
N ILE A 56 11.21 10.93 4.07
CA ILE A 56 12.39 10.30 3.49
C ILE A 56 12.63 10.92 2.11
N GLN A 57 13.87 11.29 1.82
CA GLN A 57 14.29 11.87 0.55
C GLN A 57 15.55 11.15 0.07
N HIS A 58 15.52 10.62 -1.15
CA HIS A 58 16.73 10.16 -1.83
C HIS A 58 17.25 11.29 -2.71
N MET A 59 18.38 11.85 -2.33
CA MET A 59 19.02 12.94 -3.05
C MET A 59 20.21 12.44 -3.84
N VAL A 60 20.39 12.95 -5.05
CA VAL A 60 21.50 12.65 -5.94
C VAL A 60 22.25 13.94 -6.24
N TRP A 61 23.57 13.89 -6.25
CA TRP A 61 24.42 15.03 -6.52
C TRP A 61 24.53 15.26 -8.03
N ASP A 62 24.09 16.43 -8.50
CA ASP A 62 24.32 16.86 -9.86
C ASP A 62 25.61 17.67 -9.95
N HIS A 63 26.57 17.13 -10.69
CA HIS A 63 27.87 17.77 -10.91
C HIS A 63 27.79 19.04 -11.76
N THR A 64 26.77 19.17 -12.61
CA THR A 64 26.59 20.32 -13.51
C THR A 64 26.15 21.55 -12.72
N THR A 65 25.07 21.41 -11.94
CA THR A 65 24.55 22.50 -11.12
C THR A 65 25.25 22.63 -9.76
N ARG A 66 26.02 21.61 -9.34
CA ARG A 66 26.64 21.49 -8.01
C ARG A 66 25.61 21.55 -6.88
N THR A 67 24.48 20.88 -7.09
CA THR A 67 23.38 20.84 -6.12
C THR A 67 22.89 19.42 -5.88
N TRP A 68 22.20 19.22 -4.76
CA TRP A 68 21.49 17.98 -4.48
C TRP A 68 20.09 18.03 -5.10
N ILE A 69 19.80 17.09 -5.99
CA ILE A 69 18.50 16.93 -6.62
C ILE A 69 17.72 15.84 -5.89
N ASN A 70 16.48 16.13 -5.50
CA ASN A 70 15.58 15.13 -4.93
C ASN A 70 15.07 14.21 -6.06
N PHE A 71 15.44 12.94 -6.03
CA PHE A 71 15.00 11.96 -7.02
C PHE A 71 13.65 11.36 -6.64
N TRP A 72 13.47 11.04 -5.37
CA TRP A 72 12.18 10.63 -4.83
C TRP A 72 12.07 10.92 -3.35
N SER A 73 10.82 11.09 -2.89
CA SER A 73 10.52 11.27 -1.48
C SER A 73 9.24 10.57 -1.07
N GLY A 74 9.18 10.11 0.17
CA GLY A 74 7.97 9.54 0.78
C GLY A 74 7.69 10.22 2.12
N PRO A 75 6.42 10.55 2.45
CA PRO A 75 5.20 10.39 1.65
C PRO A 75 5.15 11.30 0.40
N ARG A 76 4.55 10.83 -0.69
CA ARG A 76 4.48 11.51 -1.99
C ARG A 76 3.20 12.32 -2.16
N ASP A 77 2.08 11.78 -1.70
CA ASP A 77 0.77 12.38 -1.87
C ASP A 77 -0.09 12.27 -0.60
N GLN A 78 -1.25 12.92 -0.61
CA GLN A 78 -2.16 12.95 0.54
C GLN A 78 -2.63 11.56 1.00
N CYS A 79 -2.65 10.56 0.12
CA CYS A 79 -3.04 9.18 0.43
C CYS A 79 -1.91 8.37 1.08
N ASP A 80 -0.67 8.87 1.07
CA ASP A 80 0.41 8.27 1.86
C ASP A 80 0.33 8.66 3.33
N ASN A 81 -0.48 9.66 3.69
CA ASN A 81 -0.73 9.98 5.08
C ASN A 81 -1.46 8.82 5.75
N TYR A 82 -0.98 8.44 6.93
CA TYR A 82 -1.57 7.36 7.69
C TYR A 82 -3.04 7.65 7.97
N ASN A 83 -3.90 6.65 7.75
CA ASN A 83 -5.34 6.73 7.96
C ASN A 83 -6.00 7.94 7.25
N ARG A 84 -5.52 8.31 6.05
CA ARG A 84 -6.15 9.38 5.25
C ARG A 84 -7.60 9.07 4.92
N CYS A 85 -7.88 7.81 4.61
CA CYS A 85 -9.22 7.26 4.43
C CYS A 85 -9.42 6.13 5.44
N SER A 86 -10.64 6.02 5.94
CA SER A 86 -10.99 5.12 7.03
C SER A 86 -11.31 3.70 6.54
N ALA A 87 -11.74 2.83 7.44
CA ALA A 87 -12.00 1.42 7.15
C ALA A 87 -12.90 1.23 5.91
N PHE A 88 -12.48 0.33 5.02
CA PHE A 88 -13.17 -0.02 3.76
C PHE A 88 -13.35 1.14 2.77
N ASP A 89 -12.55 2.20 2.90
CA ASP A 89 -12.40 3.26 1.89
C ASP A 89 -11.07 3.13 1.14
N ILE A 90 -11.09 3.51 -0.14
CA ILE A 90 -9.92 3.63 -1.01
C ILE A 90 -9.58 5.11 -1.15
N CYS A 91 -8.30 5.44 -0.97
CA CYS A 91 -7.78 6.77 -1.21
C CYS A 91 -7.30 6.92 -2.66
N ASN A 92 -7.88 7.85 -3.41
CA ASN A 92 -7.50 8.16 -4.79
C ASN A 92 -6.77 9.51 -4.84
N TYR A 93 -5.45 9.46 -4.98
CA TYR A 93 -4.59 10.64 -5.02
C TYR A 93 -4.82 11.54 -6.26
N ASN A 94 -5.45 11.02 -7.31
CA ASN A 94 -5.77 11.80 -8.53
C ASN A 94 -6.96 12.75 -8.32
N VAL A 95 -7.65 12.66 -7.18
CA VAL A 95 -8.82 13.47 -6.86
C VAL A 95 -8.49 14.37 -5.66
N VAL A 96 -9.00 15.61 -5.70
CA VAL A 96 -8.80 16.61 -4.64
C VAL A 96 -9.99 16.64 -3.67
N ASP A 97 -9.77 17.22 -2.48
CA ASP A 97 -10.73 17.37 -1.38
C ASP A 97 -11.35 16.05 -0.88
N ALA A 98 -12.56 16.11 -0.34
CA ALA A 98 -13.27 15.02 0.31
C ALA A 98 -13.67 13.86 -0.61
N THR A 99 -13.58 14.08 -1.92
CA THR A 99 -13.73 13.02 -2.92
C THR A 99 -12.48 12.16 -3.08
N VAL A 100 -11.42 12.43 -2.30
CA VAL A 100 -10.23 11.59 -2.22
C VAL A 100 -10.56 10.19 -1.69
N CYS A 101 -11.48 10.08 -0.72
CA CYS A 101 -11.89 8.82 -0.13
C CYS A 101 -13.17 8.32 -0.79
N ARG A 102 -13.19 7.04 -1.17
CA ARG A 102 -14.38 6.40 -1.73
C ARG A 102 -14.54 5.00 -1.16
N SER A 103 -15.76 4.66 -0.78
CA SER A 103 -16.13 3.32 -0.33
C SER A 103 -15.79 2.25 -1.38
N ILE A 104 -15.26 1.12 -0.93
CA ILE A 104 -15.14 -0.08 -1.76
C ILE A 104 -16.52 -0.48 -2.28
N ARG A 105 -16.59 -1.04 -3.49
CA ARG A 105 -17.85 -1.52 -4.06
C ARG A 105 -18.52 -2.54 -3.11
N GLY A 106 -19.81 -2.35 -2.83
CA GLY A 106 -20.56 -3.19 -1.89
C GLY A 106 -20.54 -2.67 -0.44
N PHE A 107 -19.75 -1.64 -0.16
CA PHE A 107 -19.70 -0.97 1.13
C PHE A 107 -20.36 0.41 1.04
N ALA A 108 -20.94 0.86 2.16
CA ALA A 108 -21.55 2.16 2.31
C ALA A 108 -21.04 2.85 3.58
N SER A 109 -21.03 4.19 3.57
CA SER A 109 -20.64 4.97 4.75
C SER A 109 -21.50 4.60 5.96
N ARG A 110 -20.83 4.43 7.12
CA ARG A 110 -21.51 4.25 8.41
C ARG A 110 -22.31 5.48 8.82
N SER A 111 -21.87 6.65 8.38
CA SER A 111 -22.51 7.94 8.65
C SER A 111 -22.71 8.72 7.36
N PRO A 112 -23.85 8.53 6.66
CA PRO A 112 -24.13 9.25 5.42
C PRO A 112 -24.15 10.77 5.57
N THR A 113 -24.58 11.27 6.74
CA THR A 113 -24.62 12.70 7.05
C THR A 113 -23.22 13.29 7.14
N GLU A 114 -22.32 12.65 7.90
CA GLU A 114 -20.91 13.08 8.01
C GLU A 114 -20.20 12.97 6.65
N TRP A 115 -20.48 11.91 5.90
CA TRP A 115 -19.95 11.73 4.55
C TRP A 115 -20.36 12.87 3.61
N HIS A 116 -21.63 13.31 3.68
CA HIS A 116 -22.10 14.47 2.94
C HIS A 116 -21.40 15.77 3.36
N MET A 117 -21.07 15.88 4.65
CA MET A 117 -20.26 16.98 5.21
C MET A 117 -18.76 16.79 5.00
N ARG A 118 -18.35 15.87 4.11
CA ARG A 118 -16.94 15.64 3.75
C ARG A 118 -16.10 15.04 4.88
N ASN A 119 -16.74 14.49 5.90
CA ASN A 119 -16.11 13.77 6.98
C ASN A 119 -16.24 12.26 6.76
N THR A 120 -15.12 11.59 6.49
CA THR A 120 -15.06 10.15 6.22
C THR A 120 -14.47 9.36 7.40
N SER A 121 -14.37 9.95 8.59
CA SER A 121 -13.73 9.34 9.78
C SER A 121 -14.36 8.02 10.21
N ASP A 122 -15.67 7.87 10.00
CA ASP A 122 -16.41 6.69 10.44
C ASP A 122 -16.21 5.50 9.48
N GLY A 123 -15.65 5.75 8.30
CA GLY A 123 -15.45 4.75 7.25
C GLY A 123 -16.75 4.09 6.79
N CYS A 124 -16.59 2.89 6.26
CA CYS A 124 -17.67 2.15 5.64
C CYS A 124 -17.97 0.82 6.33
N ALA A 125 -19.14 0.27 6.00
CA ALA A 125 -19.58 -1.05 6.41
C ALA A 125 -20.16 -1.80 5.21
N CYS A 126 -20.09 -3.13 5.24
CA CYS A 126 -20.70 -3.95 4.21
C CYS A 126 -22.21 -3.70 4.21
N GLY A 127 -22.79 -3.43 3.04
CA GLY A 127 -24.23 -3.17 2.91
C GLY A 127 -25.09 -4.41 3.10
N THR A 128 -24.49 -5.60 3.05
CA THR A 128 -25.18 -6.89 3.14
C THR A 128 -24.46 -7.79 4.14
N PRO A 129 -25.18 -8.45 5.08
CA PRO A 129 -24.55 -9.40 5.99
C PRO A 129 -23.91 -10.56 5.23
N LEU A 130 -22.68 -10.92 5.61
CA LEU A 130 -21.97 -12.10 5.10
C LEU A 130 -22.60 -13.39 5.64
N GLN A 131 -22.65 -14.42 4.80
CA GLN A 131 -23.34 -15.69 5.09
C GLN A 131 -22.39 -16.82 5.51
N CYS A 132 -21.10 -16.71 5.21
CA CYS A 132 -20.04 -17.69 5.47
C CYS A 132 -20.47 -19.15 5.19
N GLY A 133 -20.88 -19.44 3.96
CA GLY A 133 -21.29 -20.79 3.55
C GLY A 133 -22.66 -21.24 4.06
N GLY A 134 -23.50 -20.33 4.55
CA GLY A 134 -24.91 -20.59 4.86
C GLY A 134 -25.78 -20.84 3.61
N ASP A 135 -27.05 -21.19 3.83
CA ASP A 135 -28.02 -21.49 2.77
C ASP A 135 -28.37 -20.23 1.94
N GLY A 136 -27.63 -19.98 0.86
CA GLY A 136 -27.78 -18.84 -0.05
C GLY A 136 -26.81 -18.88 -1.24
N ASP A 137 -26.69 -17.79 -2.01
CA ASP A 137 -25.79 -17.69 -3.18
C ASP A 137 -24.29 -17.70 -2.83
N GLY A 138 -23.95 -17.79 -1.54
CA GLY A 138 -22.58 -17.81 -1.02
C GLY A 138 -21.93 -16.42 -0.97
N ASP A 139 -20.91 -16.28 -0.11
CA ASP A 139 -20.08 -15.08 -0.11
C ASP A 139 -19.07 -15.15 -1.27
N GLY A 140 -18.61 -13.98 -1.73
CA GLY A 140 -17.58 -13.88 -2.76
C GLY A 140 -16.79 -12.58 -2.63
N PHE A 141 -15.77 -12.43 -3.48
CA PHE A 141 -14.85 -11.30 -3.42
C PHE A 141 -14.96 -10.38 -4.62
N TYR A 142 -14.70 -9.09 -4.36
CA TYR A 142 -14.55 -8.08 -5.39
C TYR A 142 -13.06 -7.79 -5.61
N ILE A 143 -12.60 -7.91 -6.86
CA ILE A 143 -11.20 -7.67 -7.20
C ILE A 143 -10.92 -6.16 -7.19
N LEU A 144 -9.90 -5.76 -6.42
CA LEU A 144 -9.34 -4.42 -6.41
C LEU A 144 -8.03 -4.39 -7.18
N HIS A 145 -7.91 -3.47 -8.12
CA HIS A 145 -6.70 -3.25 -8.91
C HIS A 145 -5.97 -1.98 -8.44
N ASP A 146 -4.65 -1.96 -8.59
CA ASP A 146 -3.79 -0.79 -8.34
C ASP A 146 -3.96 -0.16 -6.95
N VAL A 147 -4.26 -0.99 -5.95
CA VAL A 147 -4.41 -0.56 -4.55
C VAL A 147 -3.17 -0.93 -3.74
N LYS A 148 -2.86 -0.06 -2.77
CA LYS A 148 -1.93 -0.43 -1.70
C LYS A 148 -2.64 -1.39 -0.76
N LEU A 149 -1.98 -2.50 -0.40
CA LEU A 149 -2.49 -3.42 0.60
C LEU A 149 -2.73 -2.69 1.94
N PRO A 150 -3.80 -3.04 2.67
CA PRO A 150 -4.06 -2.48 3.99
C PRO A 150 -2.94 -2.85 4.96
N GLU A 151 -2.94 -2.23 6.14
CA GLU A 151 -2.01 -2.63 7.18
C GLU A 151 -2.22 -4.10 7.56
N ILE A 152 -1.11 -4.83 7.69
CA ILE A 152 -1.09 -6.27 7.91
C ILE A 152 -1.31 -6.67 9.38
N HIS A 153 -1.79 -5.75 10.22
CA HIS A 153 -2.10 -6.04 11.60
C HIS A 153 -3.28 -7.02 11.69
N GLY A 154 -3.01 -8.26 12.13
CA GLY A 154 -4.01 -9.33 12.19
C GLY A 154 -4.16 -10.12 10.88
N CYS A 155 -3.34 -9.86 9.88
CA CYS A 155 -3.23 -10.73 8.70
C CYS A 155 -2.46 -12.00 9.07
N SER A 156 -2.90 -13.14 8.53
CA SER A 156 -2.14 -14.38 8.55
C SER A 156 -1.45 -14.58 7.22
N VAL A 157 -0.13 -14.71 7.23
CA VAL A 157 0.64 -15.06 6.03
C VAL A 157 0.73 -16.57 5.99
N ALA A 158 0.19 -17.17 4.94
CA ALA A 158 0.27 -18.60 4.72
C ALA A 158 0.99 -18.86 3.40
N VAL A 159 1.83 -19.90 3.38
CA VAL A 159 2.37 -20.41 2.11
C VAL A 159 1.20 -21.01 1.34
N ALA A 160 0.90 -20.43 0.18
CA ALA A 160 -0.09 -20.90 -0.76
C ALA A 160 0.59 -20.98 -2.13
N SER A 161 0.25 -22.00 -2.91
CA SER A 161 0.86 -22.22 -4.23
C SER A 161 0.27 -21.29 -5.28
N MET A 162 -0.99 -20.89 -5.10
CA MET A 162 -1.77 -20.11 -6.07
C MET A 162 -2.77 -19.22 -5.33
N LEU A 163 -3.16 -18.11 -5.97
CA LEU A 163 -4.13 -17.16 -5.42
C LEU A 163 -5.52 -17.81 -5.17
N GLU A 164 -5.90 -18.82 -5.96
CA GLU A 164 -7.13 -19.59 -5.77
C GLU A 164 -7.15 -20.38 -4.46
N GLU A 165 -6.00 -20.85 -3.97
CA GLU A 165 -5.93 -21.49 -2.65
C GLU A 165 -6.17 -20.46 -1.53
N CYS A 166 -5.68 -19.23 -1.69
CA CYS A 166 -5.95 -18.13 -0.76
C CYS A 166 -7.43 -17.75 -0.75
N ASP A 167 -8.07 -17.74 -1.91
CA ASP A 167 -9.51 -17.51 -2.06
C ASP A 167 -10.32 -18.53 -1.25
N GLN A 168 -10.10 -19.82 -1.50
CA GLN A 168 -10.82 -20.90 -0.82
C GLN A 168 -10.56 -20.91 0.69
N ARG A 169 -9.31 -20.66 1.12
CA ARG A 169 -8.98 -20.52 2.54
C ARG A 169 -9.72 -19.35 3.18
N CYS A 170 -9.80 -18.21 2.50
CA CYS A 170 -10.51 -17.05 3.01
C CYS A 170 -12.02 -17.33 3.12
N LEU A 171 -12.64 -17.94 2.10
CA LEU A 171 -14.05 -18.35 2.16
C LEU A 171 -14.35 -19.33 3.30
N SER A 172 -13.40 -20.22 3.62
CA SER A 172 -13.56 -21.18 4.72
C SER A 172 -13.41 -20.57 6.12
N ASN A 173 -12.95 -19.32 6.22
CA ASN A 173 -12.73 -18.61 7.47
C ASN A 173 -13.68 -17.41 7.56
N CYS A 174 -14.74 -17.52 8.37
CA CYS A 174 -15.76 -16.47 8.52
C CYS A 174 -15.25 -15.13 9.08
N SER A 175 -14.01 -15.08 9.58
CA SER A 175 -13.37 -13.83 10.01
C SER A 175 -12.50 -13.20 8.91
N CYS A 176 -12.27 -13.90 7.80
CA CYS A 176 -11.49 -13.40 6.68
C CYS A 176 -12.33 -12.40 5.86
N MET A 177 -11.75 -11.24 5.57
CA MET A 177 -12.43 -10.18 4.82
C MET A 177 -11.78 -9.88 3.46
N ALA A 178 -10.53 -10.30 3.26
CA ALA A 178 -9.76 -10.09 2.04
C ALA A 178 -8.55 -11.03 1.99
N TYR A 179 -8.02 -11.27 0.78
CA TYR A 179 -6.74 -11.92 0.54
C TYR A 179 -6.00 -11.19 -0.59
N ALA A 180 -4.68 -11.43 -0.69
CA ALA A 180 -3.83 -10.93 -1.76
C ALA A 180 -2.61 -11.84 -1.92
N GLY A 181 -1.93 -11.74 -3.07
CA GLY A 181 -0.58 -12.28 -3.23
C GLY A 181 0.41 -11.56 -2.31
N ALA A 182 1.35 -12.30 -1.73
CA ALA A 182 2.42 -11.72 -0.91
C ALA A 182 3.57 -11.16 -1.77
N ASP A 183 3.71 -11.67 -3.00
CA ASP A 183 4.68 -11.25 -4.01
C ASP A 183 3.92 -10.87 -5.31
N ILE A 184 4.50 -10.00 -6.13
CA ILE A 184 3.94 -9.49 -7.39
C ILE A 184 4.33 -10.38 -8.59
N HIS A 185 5.10 -11.45 -8.38
CA HIS A 185 5.53 -12.35 -9.45
C HIS A 185 4.48 -13.38 -9.92
N ASP A 186 3.23 -13.32 -9.44
CA ASP A 186 2.10 -14.17 -9.87
C ASP A 186 0.91 -13.36 -10.44
#